data_AF-A0A968X1B0-F1
#
_entry.id   AF-A0A968X1B0-F1
#
_cell.length_a   1.000
_cell.length_b   1.000
_cell.length_c   1.000
_cell.angle_alpha   90.00
_cell.angle_beta   90.00
_cell.angle_gamma   90.00
#
_symmetry.space_group_name_H-M   'P 1'
#
loop_
_entity.id
_entity.type
_entity.pdbx_description
1 polymer ?
#
loop_
_entity_poly.entity_id
_entity_poly.type
_entity_poly.pdbx_seq_one_letter_code
_entity_poly.pdbx_strand_id
1 'polypeptide(L)'
;MQGKNRAQLIGQPSAGNIETLLRHDFEDGSVAWIAQETFRLPDGSGWEGVGLQPDTRIEIGWDEYTEENDPVIEAAVKTFIK
;
A
#
# COMPACT_ATOMS: atom_id res chain seq x y z
N MET A 1 7.37 -6.47 7.17
CA MET A 1 7.77 -5.74 8.38
C MET A 1 6.67 -5.81 9.42
N GLN A 2 5.46 -5.33 9.09
CA GLN A 2 4.24 -5.42 9.90
C GLN A 2 3.90 -6.84 10.36
N GLY A 3 3.69 -7.80 9.45
CA GLY A 3 3.36 -9.20 9.82
C GLY A 3 4.44 -9.97 10.60
N LYS A 4 5.61 -9.36 10.83
CA LYS A 4 6.66 -9.88 11.72
C LYS A 4 6.83 -9.03 12.99
N ASN A 5 5.92 -8.09 13.25
CA ASN A 5 5.98 -7.11 14.33
C ASN A 5 7.30 -6.32 14.40
N ARG A 6 7.90 -6.03 13.23
CA ARG A 6 9.15 -5.26 13.13
C ARG A 6 8.96 -3.82 12.66
N ALA A 7 7.72 -3.43 12.39
CA ALA A 7 7.30 -2.07 12.09
C ALA A 7 5.80 -1.94 12.35
N GLN A 8 5.35 -0.72 12.60
CA GLN A 8 3.93 -0.36 12.59
C GLN A 8 3.59 0.37 11.30
N LEU A 9 2.40 0.09 10.76
CA LEU A 9 1.84 0.74 9.59
C LEU A 9 0.84 1.82 10.05
N ILE A 10 1.04 3.06 9.60
CA ILE A 10 0.24 4.23 9.99
C ILE A 10 -0.21 4.91 8.70
N GLY A 11 -1.50 5.24 8.59
CA GLY A 11 -2.06 5.90 7.40
C GLY A 11 -3.40 5.29 6.96
N GLN A 12 -3.60 5.14 5.65
CA GLN A 12 -4.81 4.56 5.04
C GLN A 12 -4.56 3.14 4.52
N PRO A 13 -5.63 2.33 4.31
CA PRO A 13 -5.51 1.06 3.61
C PRO A 13 -4.84 1.24 2.24
N SER A 14 -3.94 0.33 1.88
CA SER A 14 -3.37 0.33 0.53
C SER A 14 -4.41 -0.11 -0.51
N ALA A 15 -4.12 0.10 -1.80
CA ALA A 15 -5.08 -0.21 -2.88
C ALA A 15 -5.37 -1.72 -3.07
N GLY A 16 -4.49 -2.60 -2.58
CA GLY A 16 -4.69 -4.05 -2.71
C GLY A 16 -4.48 -4.62 -4.12
N ASN A 17 -3.76 -3.91 -4.99
CA ASN A 17 -3.24 -4.49 -6.24
C ASN A 17 -1.99 -5.29 -5.90
N ILE A 18 -2.05 -6.62 -6.07
CA ILE A 18 -0.99 -7.56 -5.66
C ILE A 18 -0.43 -8.35 -6.84
N GLU A 19 -0.84 -7.98 -8.04
CA GLU A 19 -0.51 -8.65 -9.28
C GLU A 19 0.78 -8.10 -9.90
N THR A 20 1.61 -8.99 -10.44
CA THR A 20 2.69 -8.58 -11.35
C THR A 20 2.09 -8.28 -12.71
N LEU A 21 2.23 -7.03 -13.15
CA LEU A 21 1.88 -6.62 -14.50
C LEU A 21 3.05 -6.88 -15.45
N LEU A 22 2.80 -7.66 -16.49
CA LEU A 22 3.75 -7.90 -17.57
C LEU A 22 3.37 -7.06 -18.80
N ARG A 23 4.40 -6.51 -19.44
CA ARG A 23 4.27 -5.63 -20.58
C ARG A 23 4.12 -6.45 -21.86
N HIS A 24 3.16 -6.05 -22.69
CA HIS A 24 2.94 -6.57 -24.04
C HIS A 24 2.89 -5.41 -25.03
N ASP A 25 3.85 -5.38 -25.95
CA ASP A 25 3.92 -4.41 -27.04
C ASP A 25 3.19 -4.96 -28.27
N PHE A 26 2.39 -4.12 -28.93
CA PHE A 26 1.68 -4.45 -30.17
C PHE A 26 2.30 -3.72 -31.37
N GLU A 27 2.05 -4.24 -32.58
CA GLU A 27 2.63 -3.72 -33.83
C GLU A 27 2.19 -2.28 -34.15
N ASP A 28 1.03 -1.85 -33.64
CA ASP A 28 0.51 -0.48 -33.78
C ASP A 28 1.13 0.52 -32.79
N GLY A 29 2.05 0.06 -31.94
CA GLY A 29 2.72 0.85 -30.91
C GLY A 29 1.93 0.95 -29.60
N SER A 30 0.74 0.35 -29.50
CA SER A 30 0.04 0.24 -28.23
C SER A 30 0.75 -0.72 -27.26
N VAL A 31 0.52 -0.54 -25.96
CA VAL A 31 1.12 -1.35 -24.90
C VAL A 31 0.04 -1.77 -23.92
N ALA A 32 -0.09 -3.07 -23.69
CA ALA A 32 -0.90 -3.60 -22.59
C ALA A 32 -0.01 -3.99 -21.40
N TRP A 33 -0.48 -3.67 -20.21
CA TRP A 33 0.06 -4.17 -18.96
C TRP A 33 -0.93 -5.18 -18.39
N ILE A 34 -0.58 -6.45 -18.44
CA ILE A 34 -1.49 -7.55 -18.11
C ILE A 34 -1.05 -8.18 -16.79
N ALA A 35 -1.99 -8.32 -15.85
CA ALA A 35 -1.79 -9.08 -14.63
C ALA A 35 -1.65 -10.57 -14.96
N GLN A 36 -0.51 -11.18 -14.60
CA GLN A 36 -0.26 -12.60 -14.89
C GLN A 36 0.10 -13.43 -13.66
N GLU A 37 0.56 -12.78 -12.59
CA GLU A 37 0.96 -13.43 -11.35
C GLU A 37 0.30 -12.71 -10.18
N THR A 38 0.07 -13.42 -9.07
CA THR A 38 -0.50 -12.86 -7.84
C THR A 38 0.28 -13.35 -6.63
N PHE A 39 0.25 -12.58 -5.54
CA PHE A 39 0.88 -12.93 -4.28
C PHE A 39 -0.13 -13.51 -3.28
N ARG A 40 0.17 -14.66 -2.67
CA ARG A 40 -0.60 -15.23 -1.56
C ARG A 40 0.28 -15.37 -0.32
N LEU A 41 -0.32 -15.19 0.84
CA LEU A 41 0.31 -15.49 2.12
C LEU A 41 0.47 -17.02 2.30
N PRO A 42 1.35 -17.46 3.22
CA PRO A 42 1.54 -18.89 3.48
C PRO A 42 0.28 -19.66 3.89
N ASP A 43 -0.71 -18.97 4.47
CA ASP A 43 -2.02 -19.52 4.82
C ASP A 43 -3.03 -19.51 3.66
N GLY A 44 -2.61 -19.07 2.47
CA GLY A 44 -3.42 -18.96 1.27
C GLY A 44 -4.29 -17.70 1.18
N SER A 45 -4.33 -16.86 2.23
CA SER A 45 -5.02 -15.58 2.17
C SER A 45 -4.26 -14.57 1.30
N GLY A 46 -4.92 -13.46 0.93
CA GLY A 46 -4.31 -12.41 0.13
C GLY A 46 -4.88 -11.04 0.45
N TRP A 47 -4.27 -10.01 -0.13
CA TRP A 47 -4.68 -8.61 0.06
C TRP A 47 -5.39 -8.03 -1.17
N GLU A 48 -5.74 -8.89 -2.12
CA GLU A 48 -6.41 -8.52 -3.37
C GLU A 48 -7.71 -7.75 -3.08
N GLY A 49 -7.83 -6.55 -3.64
CA GLY A 49 -9.01 -5.68 -3.52
C GLY A 49 -9.26 -5.03 -2.15
N VAL A 50 -8.49 -5.39 -1.12
CA VAL A 50 -8.64 -4.84 0.25
C VAL A 50 -7.41 -4.10 0.75
N GLY A 51 -6.22 -4.49 0.27
CA GLY A 51 -4.95 -3.91 0.68
C GLY A 51 -4.50 -4.26 2.10
N LEU A 52 -3.34 -3.70 2.45
CA LEU A 52 -2.79 -3.78 3.79
C LEU A 52 -3.56 -2.84 4.70
N GLN A 53 -3.98 -3.34 5.85
CA GLN A 53 -4.65 -2.54 6.87
C GLN A 53 -3.60 -1.92 7.80
N PRO A 54 -3.66 -0.60 8.05
CA PRO A 54 -2.75 0.07 8.98
C PRO A 54 -3.06 -0.32 10.43
N ASP A 55 -2.02 -0.39 11.26
CA ASP A 55 -2.14 -0.58 12.70
C ASP A 55 -2.75 0.68 13.37
N THR A 56 -2.49 1.85 12.79
CA THR A 56 -3.15 3.12 13.13
C THR A 56 -3.73 3.76 11.88
N ARG A 57 -5.07 3.74 11.76
CA ARG A 57 -5.78 4.36 10.64
C ARG A 57 -5.90 5.86 10.85
N ILE A 58 -5.51 6.63 9.83
CA ILE A 58 -5.69 8.08 9.76
C ILE A 58 -6.26 8.37 8.38
N GLU A 59 -7.44 8.98 8.33
CA GLU A 59 -8.08 9.37 7.08
C GLU A 59 -7.72 10.81 6.76
N ILE A 60 -7.09 11.03 5.60
CA ILE A 60 -6.75 12.34 5.08
C ILE A 60 -7.00 12.40 3.57
N GLY A 61 -7.30 13.60 3.08
CA GLY A 61 -7.20 13.94 1.67
C GLY A 61 -5.74 14.19 1.26
N TRP A 62 -5.42 13.93 0.00
CA TRP A 62 -4.06 14.10 -0.54
C TRP A 62 -3.67 15.58 -0.71
N ASP A 63 -4.65 16.48 -0.74
CA ASP A 63 -4.51 17.93 -0.96
C ASP A 63 -4.82 18.77 0.29
N GLU A 64 -5.05 18.13 1.44
CA GLU A 64 -5.49 18.80 2.66
C GLU A 64 -4.33 19.34 3.52
N TYR A 65 -3.13 18.78 3.37
CA TYR A 65 -1.99 19.01 4.27
C TYR A 65 -0.69 19.29 3.51
N THR A 66 0.22 20.02 4.16
CA THR A 66 1.62 20.15 3.77
C THR A 66 2.48 19.21 4.63
N GLU A 67 3.74 19.00 4.26
CA GLU A 67 4.66 18.18 5.07
C GLU A 67 4.79 18.70 6.51
N GLU A 68 4.78 20.02 6.70
CA GLU A 68 4.90 20.65 8.03
C GLU A 68 3.72 20.37 8.96
N ASN A 69 2.56 20.02 8.43
CA ASN A 69 1.34 19.78 9.21
C ASN A 69 0.65 18.44 8.89
N ASP A 70 1.38 17.50 8.30
CA ASP A 70 0.89 16.18 7.95
C ASP A 70 0.58 15.35 9.22
N PRO A 71 -0.69 14.99 9.45
CA PRO A 71 -1.08 14.26 10.66
C PRO A 71 -0.60 12.80 10.66
N VAL A 72 -0.30 12.20 9.51
CA VAL A 72 0.31 10.87 9.41
C VAL A 72 1.76 10.92 9.85
N ILE A 73 2.51 11.94 9.43
CA ILE A 73 3.90 12.16 9.89
C ILE A 73 3.92 12.42 11.40
N GLU A 74 3.06 13.31 11.90
CA GLU A 74 2.97 13.61 13.33
C GLU A 74 2.70 12.34 14.16
N ALA A 75 1.73 11.52 13.71
CA ALA A 75 1.40 10.25 14.37
C ALA A 75 2.57 9.24 14.35
N ALA A 76 3.30 9.16 13.23
CA ALA A 76 4.47 8.30 13.11
C ALA A 76 5.59 8.70 14.09
N VAL A 77 5.90 9.99 14.17
CA VAL A 77 6.91 10.52 15.11
C VAL A 77 6.51 10.24 16.56
N LYS A 78 5.24 10.51 16.92
CA LYS A 78 4.72 10.20 18.28
C LYS A 78 4.82 8.72 18.62
N THR A 79 4.59 7.84 17.65
CA THR A 79 4.64 6.39 17.85
C THR A 79 6.07 5.89 18.01
N PHE A 80 7.02 6.47 17.27
CA PHE A 80 8.43 6.06 17.29
C PHE A 80 9.18 6.46 18.58
N ILE A 81 8.78 7.55 19.22
CA ILE A 81 9.44 8.10 20.42
C ILE A 81 8.93 7.45 21.73
N LYS A 82 7.90 6.60 21.66
CA LYS A 82 7.41 5.78 22.79
C LYS A 82 8.27 4.54 23.02
#